data_AF-A0A6P2M7V4-F1
#
_entry.id   AF-A0A6P2M7V4-F1
#
_cell.length_a   1.000
_cell.length_b   1.000
_cell.length_c   1.000
_cell.angle_alpha   90.00
_cell.angle_beta   90.00
_cell.angle_gamma   90.00
#
_symmetry.space_group_name_H-M   'P 1'
#
loop_
_entity.id
_entity.type
_entity.pdbx_description
1 polymer ?
#
loop_
_entity_poly.entity_id
_entity_poly.type
_entity_poly.pdbx_seq_one_letter_code
_entity_poly.pdbx_strand_id
1 'polypeptide(L)'
;MKSSRSRKSGRAQSAAPASPRLSLFDAKGKARTVNAQGLRIDFPDGRSLMFDLSGSSGEAAVAIVAQHNDPAMRAKLALQPEHYDSVTLHVGAEPAPREDDTEDALREPELDLSVQFGDEITSDVRKTLPKRKLIAEWIEPALFASAQLTVRFVGEEEGRTLNAGYRHKDYPTNVLTFAYDAAPDGTVIGDLVLCCPVVEKEAHDQGKPLTAHYAHLLVHGALHAQGYDHETSDEDAAEMEALEVDILAKLGFPNPYQ
;
A
#
# COMPACT_ATOMS: atom_id res chain seq x y z
N MET A 1 71.38 -22.57 24.44
CA MET A 1 71.08 -22.85 23.02
C MET A 1 69.62 -23.28 22.90
N LYS A 2 68.99 -22.90 21.78
CA LYS A 2 67.60 -23.16 21.33
C LYS A 2 66.53 -22.13 21.73
N SER A 3 66.51 -21.12 20.86
CA SER A 3 65.34 -20.41 20.34
C SER A 3 64.15 -21.31 20.03
N SER A 4 62.93 -20.85 20.36
CA SER A 4 61.77 -21.01 19.47
C SER A 4 60.72 -19.94 19.78
N ARG A 5 60.60 -18.97 18.87
CA ARG A 5 59.40 -18.14 18.71
C ARG A 5 58.23 -19.06 18.31
N SER A 6 57.08 -18.91 18.96
CA SER A 6 55.80 -19.25 18.33
C SER A 6 54.82 -18.10 18.49
N ARG A 7 54.27 -17.71 17.34
CA ARG A 7 53.37 -16.58 17.11
C ARG A 7 52.06 -16.81 17.88
N LYS A 8 51.60 -15.80 18.62
CA LYS A 8 50.23 -15.74 19.14
C LYS A 8 49.29 -15.62 17.94
N SER A 9 48.57 -16.70 17.64
CA SER A 9 47.54 -16.78 16.61
C SER A 9 46.40 -15.82 16.95
N GLY A 10 45.93 -15.10 15.93
CA GLY A 10 44.80 -14.19 16.01
C GLY A 10 43.54 -14.87 16.56
N ARG A 11 42.79 -14.11 17.34
CA ARG A 11 41.44 -14.46 17.79
C ARG A 11 40.57 -14.51 16.54
N ALA A 12 40.19 -15.71 16.11
CA ALA A 12 39.22 -15.88 15.03
C ALA A 12 37.92 -15.17 15.44
N GLN A 13 37.51 -14.17 14.67
CA GLN A 13 36.13 -13.67 14.70
C GLN A 13 35.23 -14.86 14.31
N SER A 14 34.31 -15.23 15.19
CA SER A 14 33.32 -16.25 14.87
C SER A 14 32.48 -15.74 13.71
N ALA A 15 32.53 -16.43 12.57
CA ALA A 15 31.63 -16.18 11.46
C ALA A 15 30.17 -16.21 11.97
N ALA A 16 29.36 -15.27 11.51
CA ALA A 16 27.93 -15.27 11.76
C ALA A 16 27.34 -16.63 11.29
N PRO A 17 26.36 -17.20 12.01
CA PRO A 17 25.79 -18.48 11.63
C PRO A 17 25.17 -18.39 10.22
N ALA A 18 25.49 -19.37 9.37
CA ALA A 18 25.02 -19.44 7.99
C ALA A 18 23.52 -19.75 7.85
N SER A 19 22.84 -20.05 8.96
CA SER A 19 21.40 -20.31 9.02
C SER A 19 20.85 -19.81 10.36
N PRO A 20 19.58 -19.37 10.40
CA PRO A 20 18.95 -18.94 11.63
C PRO A 20 18.84 -20.07 12.67
N ARG A 21 18.81 -19.67 13.94
CA ARG A 21 18.69 -20.57 15.08
C ARG A 21 17.34 -20.35 15.73
N LEU A 22 16.60 -21.43 15.94
CA LEU A 22 15.34 -21.39 16.66
C LEU A 22 15.59 -21.74 18.12
N SER A 23 15.00 -20.97 19.04
CA SER A 23 14.98 -21.29 20.47
C SER A 23 13.56 -21.64 20.89
N LEU A 24 13.37 -22.87 21.35
CA LEU A 24 12.10 -23.38 21.85
C LEU A 24 12.11 -23.34 23.38
N PHE A 25 11.07 -22.80 24.00
CA PHE A 25 10.95 -22.72 25.45
C PHE A 25 9.84 -23.64 25.92
N ASP A 26 10.09 -24.45 26.96
CA ASP A 26 9.03 -25.22 27.62
C ASP A 26 8.16 -24.33 28.52
N ALA A 27 7.09 -24.90 29.08
CA ALA A 27 6.17 -24.19 29.98
C ALA A 27 6.85 -23.67 31.28
N LYS A 28 8.09 -24.08 31.57
CA LYS A 28 8.90 -23.61 32.71
C LYS A 28 9.98 -22.61 32.27
N GLY A 29 9.98 -22.19 31.00
CA GLY A 29 10.95 -21.25 30.44
C GLY A 29 12.31 -21.87 30.11
N LYS A 30 12.45 -23.20 30.11
CA LYS A 30 13.71 -23.85 29.74
C LYS A 30 13.88 -23.85 28.22
N ALA A 31 14.95 -23.22 27.74
CA ALA A 31 15.25 -23.10 26.32
C ALA A 31 15.98 -24.33 25.74
N ARG A 32 15.66 -24.69 24.49
CA ARG A 32 16.44 -25.58 23.64
C ARG A 32 16.67 -24.90 22.28
N THR A 33 17.93 -24.72 21.90
CA THR A 33 18.30 -24.14 20.61
C THR A 33 18.55 -25.22 19.56
N VAL A 34 18.03 -25.00 18.35
CA VAL A 34 18.25 -25.85 17.18
C VAL A 34 18.65 -25.00 15.97
N ASN A 35 19.55 -25.53 15.13
CA ASN A 35 19.78 -24.98 13.80
C ASN A 35 18.65 -25.48 12.91
N ALA A 36 17.92 -24.59 12.26
CA ALA A 36 16.76 -24.97 11.46
C ALA A 36 16.70 -24.12 10.18
N GLN A 37 16.32 -24.77 9.09
CA GLN A 37 15.99 -24.10 7.83
C GLN A 37 14.49 -23.81 7.71
N GLY A 38 13.69 -24.29 8.67
CA GLY A 38 12.28 -23.98 8.79
C GLY A 38 11.68 -24.47 10.10
N LEU A 39 10.51 -23.94 10.47
CA LEU A 39 9.70 -24.37 11.61
C LEU A 39 8.29 -24.69 11.11
N ARG A 40 7.80 -25.90 11.35
CA ARG A 40 6.40 -26.27 11.09
C ARG A 40 5.66 -26.47 12.40
N ILE A 41 4.45 -25.92 12.50
CA ILE A 41 3.52 -26.05 13.60
C ILE A 41 2.23 -26.66 13.05
N ASP A 42 1.88 -27.86 13.50
CA ASP A 42 0.63 -28.53 13.14
C ASP A 42 -0.41 -28.34 14.24
N PHE A 43 -1.64 -28.00 13.86
CA PHE A 43 -2.75 -27.77 14.77
C PHE A 43 -3.72 -28.96 14.79
N PRO A 44 -4.44 -29.21 15.91
CA PRO A 44 -5.33 -30.37 16.04
C PRO A 44 -6.49 -30.43 15.02
N ASP A 45 -6.85 -29.29 14.44
CA ASP A 45 -7.93 -29.16 13.45
C ASP A 45 -7.45 -29.27 12.01
N GLY A 46 -6.22 -29.75 11.80
CA GLY A 46 -5.70 -30.05 10.47
C GLY A 46 -5.03 -28.88 9.76
N ARG A 47 -4.93 -27.72 10.43
CA ARG A 47 -4.12 -26.59 9.95
C ARG A 47 -2.64 -26.83 10.19
N SER A 48 -1.80 -26.22 9.37
CA SER A 48 -0.37 -26.14 9.62
C SER A 48 0.19 -24.77 9.24
N LEU A 49 1.17 -24.31 10.01
CA LEU A 49 1.93 -23.09 9.78
C LEU A 49 3.40 -23.44 9.57
N MET A 50 4.00 -22.98 8.48
CA MET A 50 5.40 -23.19 8.16
C MET A 50 6.12 -21.85 8.06
N PHE A 51 7.21 -21.72 8.79
CA PHE A 51 8.17 -20.64 8.64
C PHE A 51 9.34 -21.17 7.81
N ASP A 52 9.57 -20.59 6.63
CA ASP A 52 10.78 -20.82 5.86
C ASP A 52 11.87 -19.86 6.35
N LEU A 53 12.97 -20.45 6.80
CA LEU A 53 14.11 -19.76 7.40
C LEU A 53 15.38 -19.92 6.54
N SER A 54 15.24 -20.41 5.30
CA SER A 54 16.36 -20.71 4.39
C SER A 54 16.91 -19.49 3.65
N GLY A 55 16.34 -18.30 3.86
CA GLY A 55 16.69 -17.05 3.17
C GLY A 55 18.19 -16.78 3.08
N SER A 56 18.66 -16.45 1.86
CA SER A 56 20.08 -16.21 1.57
C SER A 56 20.49 -14.75 1.83
N SER A 57 21.44 -14.58 2.74
CA SER A 57 22.41 -13.46 2.81
C SER A 57 21.89 -12.03 2.58
N GLY A 58 21.61 -11.32 3.66
CA GLY A 58 21.59 -9.84 3.71
C GLY A 58 20.35 -9.26 4.39
N GLU A 59 19.17 -9.75 4.01
CA GLU A 59 17.89 -9.37 4.61
C GLU A 59 17.29 -10.57 5.35
N ALA A 60 16.93 -10.38 6.62
CA ALA A 60 16.35 -11.41 7.47
C ALA A 60 14.84 -11.56 7.19
N ALA A 61 14.48 -11.94 5.96
CA ALA A 61 13.10 -12.23 5.61
C ALA A 61 12.70 -13.64 6.05
N VAL A 62 11.48 -13.78 6.58
CA VAL A 62 10.89 -15.07 6.95
C VAL A 62 9.59 -15.24 6.16
N ALA A 63 9.50 -16.26 5.31
CA ALA A 63 8.25 -16.56 4.63
C ALA A 63 7.36 -17.41 5.54
N ILE A 64 6.09 -17.03 5.65
CA ILE A 64 5.08 -17.72 6.46
C ILE A 64 4.04 -18.34 5.52
N VAL A 65 3.88 -19.65 5.58
CA VAL A 65 2.93 -20.39 4.74
C VAL A 65 1.93 -21.12 5.64
N ALA A 66 0.64 -20.90 5.40
CA ALA A 66 -0.43 -21.60 6.11
C ALA A 66 -1.17 -22.55 5.16
N GLN A 67 -1.48 -23.76 5.64
CA GLN A 67 -2.17 -24.79 4.86
C GLN A 67 -3.24 -25.48 5.70
N HIS A 68 -4.28 -25.99 5.05
CA HIS A 68 -5.35 -26.79 5.64
C HIS A 68 -5.42 -28.16 4.94
N ASN A 69 -5.70 -29.23 5.68
CA ASN A 69 -5.74 -30.59 5.14
C ASN A 69 -7.09 -30.97 4.48
N ASP A 70 -8.18 -30.32 4.89
CA ASP A 70 -9.48 -30.36 4.20
C ASP A 70 -9.45 -29.45 2.96
N PRO A 71 -9.66 -29.97 1.73
CA PRO A 71 -9.68 -29.17 0.50
C PRO A 71 -10.86 -28.20 0.41
N ALA A 72 -11.92 -28.36 1.23
CA ALA A 72 -13.04 -27.43 1.30
C ALA A 72 -12.75 -26.21 2.19
N MET A 73 -11.58 -26.16 2.83
CA MET A 73 -11.18 -25.12 3.77
C MET A 73 -9.80 -24.57 3.37
N ARG A 74 -9.56 -23.28 3.61
CA ARG A 74 -8.23 -22.68 3.54
C ARG A 74 -7.81 -22.13 4.90
N ALA A 75 -6.50 -22.15 5.17
CA ALA A 75 -5.96 -21.53 6.36
C ALA A 75 -5.91 -20.01 6.16
N LYS A 76 -6.41 -19.26 7.14
CA LYS A 76 -6.36 -17.79 7.17
C LYS A 76 -5.24 -17.34 8.10
N LEU A 77 -4.51 -16.30 7.73
CA LEU A 77 -3.57 -15.61 8.61
C LEU A 77 -4.12 -14.22 8.92
N ALA A 78 -4.14 -13.84 10.19
CA ALA A 78 -4.44 -12.48 10.63
C ALA A 78 -3.35 -12.01 11.57
N LEU A 79 -2.79 -10.84 11.28
CA LEU A 79 -1.81 -10.17 12.14
C LEU A 79 -2.54 -9.14 12.98
N GLN A 80 -2.29 -9.14 14.28
CA GLN A 80 -2.80 -8.16 15.20
C GLN A 80 -1.61 -7.48 15.90
N PRO A 81 -1.38 -6.18 15.67
CA PRO A 81 -0.38 -5.44 16.43
C PRO A 81 -0.70 -5.48 17.93
N GLU A 82 0.32 -5.71 18.76
CA GLU A 82 0.23 -5.63 20.21
C GLU A 82 1.01 -4.39 20.70
N HIS A 83 1.46 -4.37 21.96
CA HIS A 83 2.24 -3.23 22.47
C HIS A 83 3.67 -3.24 21.90
N TYR A 84 4.14 -2.04 21.50
CA TYR A 84 5.51 -1.73 21.06
C TYR A 84 6.01 -2.56 19.86
N ASP A 85 6.75 -3.63 20.12
CA ASP A 85 7.56 -4.39 19.16
C ASP A 85 7.03 -5.82 18.95
N SER A 86 5.74 -6.05 19.23
CA SER A 86 5.11 -7.38 19.16
C SER A 86 3.86 -7.41 18.27
N VAL A 87 3.66 -8.54 17.61
CA VAL A 87 2.48 -8.84 16.78
C VAL A 87 1.98 -10.25 17.12
N THR A 88 0.66 -10.38 17.29
CA THR A 88 0.01 -11.69 17.42
C THR A 88 -0.37 -12.19 16.02
N LEU A 89 0.16 -13.34 15.62
CA LEU A 89 -0.27 -14.05 14.42
C LEU A 89 -1.35 -15.07 14.77
N HIS A 90 -2.57 -14.81 14.32
CA HIS A 90 -3.68 -15.74 14.39
C HIS A 90 -3.72 -16.60 13.13
N VAL A 91 -3.72 -17.91 13.32
CA VAL A 91 -4.05 -18.87 12.25
C VAL A 91 -5.52 -19.22 12.44
N GLY A 92 -6.32 -19.04 11.40
CA GLY A 92 -7.75 -19.37 11.30
C GLY A 92 -8.02 -20.41 10.23
N ALA A 93 -9.25 -20.89 10.11
CA ALA A 93 -9.74 -21.65 8.95
C ALA A 93 -11.01 -20.98 8.45
N GLU A 94 -11.14 -20.87 7.14
CA GLU A 94 -12.35 -20.39 6.47
C GLU A 94 -12.66 -21.29 5.26
N PRO A 95 -13.91 -21.33 4.78
CA PRO A 95 -14.24 -22.07 3.57
C PRO A 95 -13.30 -21.67 2.43
N ALA A 96 -12.78 -22.68 1.72
CA ALA A 96 -12.04 -22.42 0.50
C ALA A 96 -12.98 -21.67 -0.47
N PRO A 97 -12.49 -20.60 -1.13
CA PRO A 97 -13.26 -19.89 -2.12
C PRO A 97 -13.77 -20.88 -3.18
N ARG A 98 -14.99 -20.69 -3.69
CA ARG A 98 -15.46 -21.46 -4.84
C ARG A 98 -14.60 -21.12 -6.05
N GLU A 99 -14.53 -21.98 -7.06
CA GLU A 99 -13.70 -21.72 -8.26
C GLU A 99 -14.03 -20.35 -8.92
N ASP A 100 -15.27 -19.85 -8.76
CA ASP A 100 -15.69 -18.51 -9.18
C ASP A 100 -15.10 -17.36 -8.30
N ASP A 101 -14.85 -17.60 -7.01
CA ASP A 101 -14.28 -16.61 -6.07
C ASP A 101 -12.75 -16.49 -6.21
N THR A 102 -12.08 -17.50 -6.77
CA THR A 102 -10.63 -17.46 -7.07
C THR A 102 -10.27 -16.60 -8.27
N GLU A 103 -11.20 -16.33 -9.19
CA GLU A 103 -10.99 -15.38 -10.29
C GLU A 103 -11.02 -13.92 -9.80
N ASP A 104 -11.73 -13.62 -8.71
CA ASP A 104 -11.89 -12.27 -8.17
C ASP A 104 -10.67 -11.79 -7.38
N ALA A 105 -9.96 -12.71 -6.71
CA ALA A 105 -8.75 -12.40 -5.93
C ALA A 105 -7.46 -12.25 -6.79
N LEU A 106 -7.52 -12.60 -8.08
CA LEU A 106 -6.41 -12.47 -9.04
C LEU A 106 -6.76 -11.53 -10.21
N ARG A 107 -7.95 -10.93 -10.24
CA ARG A 107 -8.28 -9.89 -11.20
C ARG A 107 -7.44 -8.65 -10.88
N GLU A 108 -6.77 -8.13 -11.90
CA GLU A 108 -6.25 -6.77 -11.83
C GLU A 108 -7.43 -5.84 -11.49
N PRO A 109 -7.24 -4.88 -10.55
CA PRO A 109 -8.29 -3.92 -10.20
C PRO A 109 -8.91 -3.30 -11.45
N GLU A 110 -10.22 -3.43 -11.61
CA GLU A 110 -10.92 -2.80 -12.73
C GLU A 110 -11.33 -1.37 -12.36
N LEU A 111 -11.13 -0.43 -13.30
CA LEU A 111 -11.50 0.97 -13.13
C LEU A 111 -12.73 1.33 -13.99
N ASP A 112 -13.88 1.53 -13.35
CA ASP A 112 -15.01 2.25 -13.96
C ASP A 112 -14.86 3.76 -13.72
N LEU A 113 -14.13 4.42 -14.62
CA LEU A 113 -13.96 5.87 -14.55
C LEU A 113 -15.18 6.59 -15.12
N SER A 114 -15.50 7.79 -14.63
CA SER A 114 -16.35 8.79 -15.29
C SER A 114 -15.65 10.14 -15.29
N VAL A 115 -15.80 10.95 -16.34
CA VAL A 115 -15.17 12.28 -16.40
C VAL A 115 -16.25 13.34 -16.63
N GLN A 116 -16.33 14.28 -15.70
CA GLN A 116 -17.33 15.33 -15.68
C GLN A 116 -16.68 16.72 -15.65
N PHE A 117 -17.45 17.72 -16.04
CA PHE A 117 -17.02 19.11 -16.09
C PHE A 117 -18.09 20.00 -15.47
N GLY A 118 -17.68 20.89 -14.58
CA GLY A 118 -18.51 21.95 -14.03
C GLY A 118 -18.89 23.00 -15.06
N ASP A 119 -19.84 23.84 -14.69
CA ASP A 119 -20.41 24.85 -15.58
C ASP A 119 -19.38 25.94 -15.95
N GLU A 120 -18.46 26.24 -15.03
CA GLU A 120 -17.34 27.17 -15.24
C GLU A 120 -16.29 26.63 -16.25
N ILE A 121 -16.30 25.32 -16.55
CA ILE A 121 -15.32 24.70 -17.45
C ILE A 121 -15.80 24.83 -18.89
N THR A 122 -15.31 25.87 -19.56
CA THR A 122 -15.57 26.17 -20.98
C THR A 122 -15.00 25.10 -21.92
N SER A 123 -15.49 25.09 -23.16
CA SER A 123 -15.03 24.14 -24.20
C SER A 123 -13.55 24.27 -24.54
N ASP A 124 -12.96 25.47 -24.39
CA ASP A 124 -11.53 25.69 -24.65
C ASP A 124 -10.67 25.16 -23.49
N VAL A 125 -11.09 25.37 -22.24
CA VAL A 125 -10.42 24.76 -21.08
C VAL A 125 -10.52 23.23 -21.15
N ARG A 126 -11.66 22.67 -21.54
CA ARG A 126 -11.80 21.20 -21.73
C ARG A 126 -10.79 20.60 -22.71
N LYS A 127 -10.25 21.39 -23.65
CA LYS A 127 -9.23 20.92 -24.60
C LYS A 127 -7.85 20.79 -23.96
N THR A 128 -7.54 21.61 -22.96
CA THR A 128 -6.26 21.59 -22.24
C THR A 128 -6.21 20.53 -21.15
N LEU A 129 -7.37 20.14 -20.62
CA LEU A 129 -7.49 19.12 -19.58
C LEU A 129 -7.17 17.70 -20.07
N PRO A 130 -6.62 16.84 -19.18
CA PRO A 130 -6.32 15.46 -19.51
C PRO A 130 -7.59 14.70 -19.92
N LYS A 131 -7.44 13.81 -20.91
CA LYS A 131 -8.56 13.02 -21.43
C LYS A 131 -8.76 11.77 -20.58
N ARG A 132 -9.98 11.24 -20.60
CA ARG A 132 -10.37 10.01 -19.88
C ARG A 132 -9.30 8.92 -19.92
N LYS A 133 -8.77 8.58 -21.11
CA LYS A 133 -7.77 7.52 -21.26
C LYS A 133 -6.51 7.81 -20.44
N LEU A 134 -6.01 9.04 -20.51
CA LEU A 134 -4.81 9.46 -19.79
C LEU A 134 -5.06 9.53 -18.27
N ILE A 135 -6.26 9.94 -17.86
CA ILE A 135 -6.68 9.91 -16.44
C ILE A 135 -6.69 8.47 -15.92
N ALA A 136 -7.24 7.52 -16.69
CA ALA A 136 -7.22 6.11 -16.34
C ALA A 136 -5.79 5.58 -16.21
N GLU A 137 -4.92 5.87 -17.19
CA GLU A 137 -3.49 5.49 -17.15
C GLU A 137 -2.77 6.00 -15.89
N TRP A 138 -3.17 7.15 -15.33
CA TRP A 138 -2.59 7.69 -14.09
C TRP A 138 -3.20 7.11 -12.82
N ILE A 139 -4.48 6.76 -12.82
CA ILE A 139 -5.19 6.24 -11.64
C ILE A 139 -4.96 4.74 -11.47
N GLU A 140 -4.97 3.96 -12.56
CA GLU A 140 -4.88 2.49 -12.52
C GLU A 140 -3.71 1.96 -11.66
N PRO A 141 -2.47 2.51 -11.74
CA PRO A 141 -1.38 2.03 -10.89
C PRO A 141 -1.53 2.35 -9.39
N ALA A 142 -2.47 3.23 -9.04
CA ALA A 142 -2.80 3.58 -7.65
C ALA A 142 -3.95 2.72 -7.08
N LEU A 143 -4.54 1.80 -7.86
CA LEU A 143 -5.65 0.97 -7.41
C LEU A 143 -5.15 -0.32 -6.75
N PHE A 144 -5.65 -0.57 -5.54
CA PHE A 144 -5.45 -1.81 -4.78
C PHE A 144 -6.74 -2.64 -4.68
N ALA A 145 -7.86 -2.07 -5.11
CA ALA A 145 -9.15 -2.72 -5.29
C ALA A 145 -9.84 -2.13 -6.53
N SER A 146 -10.77 -2.89 -7.13
CA SER A 146 -11.62 -2.35 -8.20
C SER A 146 -12.30 -1.06 -7.74
N ALA A 147 -12.47 -0.11 -8.64
CA ALA A 147 -12.96 1.21 -8.29
C ALA A 147 -13.91 1.78 -9.35
N GLN A 148 -14.97 2.42 -8.87
CA GLN A 148 -15.86 3.28 -9.62
C GLN A 148 -15.60 4.73 -9.21
N LEU A 149 -14.86 5.46 -10.04
CA LEU A 149 -14.42 6.83 -9.71
C LEU A 149 -14.97 7.85 -10.70
N THR A 150 -15.50 8.96 -10.20
CA THR A 150 -15.78 10.14 -11.03
C THR A 150 -14.66 11.15 -10.85
N VAL A 151 -14.04 11.57 -11.95
CA VAL A 151 -13.16 12.75 -11.96
C VAL A 151 -13.95 13.94 -12.48
N ARG A 152 -14.10 14.97 -11.65
CA ARG A 152 -14.85 16.19 -11.98
C ARG A 152 -13.92 17.39 -11.97
N PHE A 153 -13.81 18.06 -13.10
CA PHE A 153 -13.07 19.33 -13.21
C PHE A 153 -14.03 20.50 -12.97
N VAL A 154 -13.65 21.43 -12.09
CA VAL A 154 -14.50 22.56 -11.68
C VAL A 154 -13.72 23.89 -11.67
N GLY A 155 -14.46 25.00 -11.65
CA GLY A 155 -13.90 26.34 -11.45
C GLY A 155 -13.75 26.69 -9.96
N GLU A 156 -13.42 27.95 -9.68
CA GLU A 156 -13.20 28.42 -8.31
C GLU A 156 -14.49 28.54 -7.52
N GLU A 157 -15.61 28.91 -8.16
CA GLU A 157 -16.89 29.10 -7.46
C GLU A 157 -17.43 27.76 -6.94
N GLU A 158 -17.51 26.75 -7.81
CA GLU A 158 -17.94 25.41 -7.43
C GLU A 158 -16.93 24.78 -6.44
N GLY A 159 -15.62 24.91 -6.70
CA GLY A 159 -14.58 24.39 -5.80
C GLY A 159 -14.64 24.99 -4.39
N ARG A 160 -14.83 26.31 -4.26
CA ARG A 160 -15.00 27.00 -2.98
C ARG A 160 -16.29 26.57 -2.29
N THR A 161 -17.39 26.46 -3.04
CA THR A 161 -18.69 26.05 -2.51
C THR A 161 -18.63 24.65 -1.90
N LEU A 162 -18.00 23.70 -2.59
CA LEU A 162 -17.80 22.35 -2.09
C LEU A 162 -16.88 22.32 -0.86
N ASN A 163 -15.77 23.04 -0.89
CA ASN A 163 -14.84 23.09 0.25
C ASN A 163 -15.49 23.72 1.50
N ALA A 164 -16.28 24.78 1.32
CA ALA A 164 -17.04 25.41 2.39
C ALA A 164 -18.16 24.49 2.92
N GLY A 165 -18.87 23.80 2.03
CA GLY A 165 -19.98 22.92 2.38
C GLY A 165 -19.56 21.65 3.13
N TYR A 166 -18.46 21.02 2.70
CA TYR A 166 -18.04 19.71 3.20
C TYR A 166 -16.84 19.73 4.17
N ARG A 167 -15.95 20.73 4.05
CA ARG A 167 -14.76 20.87 4.91
C ARG A 167 -14.79 22.15 5.76
N HIS A 168 -15.83 22.97 5.65
CA HIS A 168 -15.97 24.27 6.35
C HIS A 168 -14.81 25.25 6.09
N LYS A 169 -14.20 25.16 4.91
CA LYS A 169 -13.08 26.01 4.48
C LYS A 169 -13.53 26.92 3.33
N ASP A 170 -13.59 28.23 3.59
CA ASP A 170 -14.13 29.22 2.66
C ASP A 170 -13.10 29.71 1.60
N TYR A 171 -12.50 28.76 0.89
CA TYR A 171 -11.60 29.00 -0.25
C TYR A 171 -11.60 27.80 -1.20
N PRO A 172 -11.33 27.97 -2.51
CA PRO A 172 -11.20 26.82 -3.42
C PRO A 172 -9.90 26.06 -3.13
N THR A 173 -9.97 24.74 -3.06
CA THR A 173 -8.79 23.86 -2.90
C THR A 173 -8.46 23.15 -4.21
N ASN A 174 -7.25 22.62 -4.33
CA ASN A 174 -6.77 21.95 -5.54
C ASN A 174 -7.55 20.66 -5.87
N VAL A 175 -7.74 19.78 -4.89
CA VAL A 175 -8.52 18.54 -5.00
C VAL A 175 -9.36 18.31 -3.74
N LEU A 176 -10.57 17.78 -3.94
CA LEU A 176 -11.42 17.20 -2.91
C LEU A 176 -11.74 15.76 -3.28
N THR A 177 -11.55 14.84 -2.34
CA THR A 177 -11.96 13.44 -2.49
C THR A 177 -13.20 13.18 -1.65
N PHE A 178 -14.23 12.64 -2.29
CA PHE A 178 -15.46 12.18 -1.66
C PHE A 178 -15.51 10.67 -1.78
N ALA A 179 -15.10 9.97 -0.73
CA ALA A 179 -15.24 8.51 -0.64
C ALA A 179 -16.65 8.14 -0.15
N TYR A 180 -17.28 7.18 -0.80
CA TYR A 180 -18.57 6.61 -0.41
C TYR A 180 -18.39 5.24 0.22
N ASP A 181 -19.46 4.69 0.80
CA ASP A 181 -19.45 3.29 1.25
C ASP A 181 -19.12 2.38 0.07
N ALA A 182 -18.13 1.51 0.25
CA ALA A 182 -17.75 0.53 -0.76
C ALA A 182 -18.94 -0.37 -1.13
N ALA A 183 -18.97 -0.83 -2.38
CA ALA A 183 -19.96 -1.81 -2.80
C ALA A 183 -19.82 -3.12 -1.99
N PRO A 184 -20.86 -3.97 -1.95
CA PRO A 184 -20.80 -5.24 -1.21
C PRO A 184 -19.66 -6.18 -1.62
N ASP A 185 -19.12 -6.03 -2.84
CA ASP A 185 -17.97 -6.76 -3.37
C ASP A 185 -16.61 -6.12 -3.03
N GLY A 186 -16.61 -4.99 -2.31
CA GLY A 186 -15.41 -4.25 -1.94
C GLY A 186 -14.98 -3.19 -2.97
N THR A 187 -15.75 -2.97 -4.05
CA THR A 187 -15.44 -1.93 -5.04
C THR A 187 -15.48 -0.54 -4.39
N VAL A 188 -14.41 0.22 -4.57
CA VAL A 188 -14.27 1.59 -4.05
C VAL A 188 -15.09 2.54 -4.90
N ILE A 189 -15.94 3.36 -4.27
CA ILE A 189 -16.78 4.32 -4.99
C ILE A 189 -16.44 5.72 -4.49
N GLY A 190 -16.17 6.65 -5.40
CA GLY A 190 -15.86 8.01 -4.98
C GLY A 190 -15.76 9.04 -6.11
N ASP A 191 -15.76 10.30 -5.71
CA ASP A 191 -15.59 11.43 -6.61
C ASP A 191 -14.31 12.22 -6.28
N LEU A 192 -13.50 12.48 -7.30
CA LEU A 192 -12.32 13.33 -7.25
C LEU A 192 -12.65 14.65 -7.94
N VAL A 193 -12.76 15.73 -7.16
CA VAL A 193 -13.11 17.06 -7.68
C VAL A 193 -11.88 17.95 -7.71
N LEU A 194 -11.43 18.33 -8.91
CA LEU A 194 -10.22 19.15 -9.11
C LEU A 194 -10.60 20.56 -9.56
N CYS A 195 -10.13 21.58 -8.84
CA CYS A 195 -10.33 22.98 -9.20
C CYS A 195 -9.23 23.44 -10.17
N CYS A 196 -9.54 23.52 -11.47
CA CYS A 196 -8.52 23.76 -12.50
C CYS A 196 -7.69 25.04 -12.28
N PRO A 197 -8.28 26.20 -11.95
CA PRO A 197 -7.50 27.42 -11.72
C PRO A 197 -6.51 27.30 -10.57
N VAL A 198 -6.88 26.57 -9.50
CA VAL A 198 -6.00 26.35 -8.34
C VAL A 198 -4.85 25.41 -8.73
N VAL A 199 -5.14 24.31 -9.41
CA VAL A 199 -4.12 23.36 -9.89
C VAL A 199 -3.13 24.05 -10.85
N GLU A 200 -3.63 24.85 -11.80
CA GLU A 200 -2.80 25.59 -12.75
C GLU A 200 -1.89 26.60 -12.04
N LYS A 201 -2.44 27.33 -11.07
CA LYS A 201 -1.68 28.29 -10.27
C LYS A 201 -0.60 27.61 -9.43
N GLU A 202 -0.92 26.51 -8.75
CA GLU A 202 0.05 25.75 -7.96
C GLU A 202 1.18 25.20 -8.82
N ALA A 203 0.85 24.62 -9.98
CA ALA A 203 1.85 24.10 -10.90
C ALA A 203 2.80 25.21 -11.37
N HIS A 204 2.26 26.38 -11.71
CA HIS A 204 3.06 27.55 -12.08
C HIS A 204 3.95 28.04 -10.92
N ASP A 205 3.38 28.25 -9.73
CA ASP A 205 4.09 28.82 -8.59
C ASP A 205 5.19 27.88 -8.05
N GLN A 206 5.00 26.57 -8.21
CA GLN A 206 5.96 25.54 -7.83
C GLN A 206 6.91 25.14 -8.97
N GLY A 207 6.75 25.71 -10.18
CA GLY A 207 7.56 25.35 -11.35
C GLY A 207 7.38 23.91 -11.83
N LYS A 208 6.24 23.28 -11.51
CA LYS A 208 5.90 21.92 -11.90
C LYS A 208 5.26 21.88 -13.29
N PRO A 209 5.55 20.87 -14.12
CA PRO A 209 4.76 20.64 -15.32
C PRO A 209 3.28 20.43 -14.94
N LEU A 210 2.37 21.19 -15.56
CA LEU A 210 0.94 21.11 -15.25
C LEU A 210 0.39 19.69 -15.35
N THR A 211 0.83 18.93 -16.37
CA THR A 211 0.47 17.52 -16.58
C THR A 211 0.90 16.64 -15.40
N ALA A 212 2.09 16.88 -14.85
CA ALA A 212 2.59 16.13 -13.70
C ALA A 212 1.80 16.47 -12.42
N HIS A 213 1.42 17.74 -12.24
CA HIS A 213 0.62 18.16 -11.09
C HIS A 213 -0.80 17.56 -11.14
N TYR A 214 -1.43 17.50 -12.32
CA TYR A 214 -2.70 16.78 -12.47
C TYR A 214 -2.56 15.28 -12.18
N ALA A 215 -1.51 14.62 -12.68
CA ALA A 215 -1.27 13.21 -12.41
C ALA A 215 -1.09 12.96 -10.91
N HIS A 216 -0.30 13.82 -10.23
CA HIS A 216 -0.11 13.77 -8.79
C HIS A 216 -1.44 13.86 -8.03
N LEU A 217 -2.27 14.87 -8.30
CA LEU A 217 -3.54 15.05 -7.59
C LEU A 217 -4.55 13.93 -7.87
N LEU A 218 -4.51 13.30 -9.05
CA LEU A 218 -5.37 12.17 -9.37
C LEU A 218 -4.92 10.89 -8.65
N VAL A 219 -3.62 10.62 -8.58
CA VAL A 219 -3.05 9.52 -7.79
C VAL A 219 -3.38 9.72 -6.31
N HIS A 220 -3.09 10.92 -5.79
CA HIS A 220 -3.40 11.32 -4.43
C HIS A 220 -4.90 11.14 -4.09
N GLY A 221 -5.77 11.63 -4.97
CA GLY A 221 -7.22 11.49 -4.81
C GLY A 221 -7.67 10.03 -4.80
N ALA A 222 -7.13 9.19 -5.68
CA ALA A 222 -7.44 7.76 -5.75
C ALA A 222 -6.96 7.01 -4.50
N LEU A 223 -5.81 7.36 -3.93
CA LEU A 223 -5.34 6.80 -2.65
C LEU A 223 -6.27 7.20 -1.49
N HIS A 224 -6.64 8.47 -1.40
CA HIS A 224 -7.63 8.94 -0.41
C HIS A 224 -8.98 8.22 -0.54
N ALA A 225 -9.44 7.95 -1.77
CA ALA A 225 -10.70 7.23 -1.99
C ALA A 225 -10.66 5.79 -1.44
N GLN A 226 -9.47 5.20 -1.33
CA GLN A 226 -9.22 3.85 -0.80
C GLN A 226 -8.91 3.85 0.70
N GLY A 227 -8.94 5.02 1.37
CA GLY A 227 -8.76 5.15 2.81
C GLY A 227 -7.32 5.38 3.27
N TYR A 228 -6.38 5.64 2.36
CA TYR A 228 -5.07 6.19 2.75
C TYR A 228 -5.29 7.64 3.20
N ASP A 229 -4.66 8.03 4.30
CA ASP A 229 -4.75 9.37 4.85
C ASP A 229 -3.34 9.86 5.22
N HIS A 230 -3.12 11.16 5.11
CA HIS A 230 -1.87 11.81 5.52
C HIS A 230 -2.13 12.90 6.58
N GLU A 231 -3.38 13.12 7.02
CA GLU A 231 -3.74 14.13 8.02
C GLU A 231 -3.72 13.58 9.45
N THR A 232 -3.74 12.24 9.63
CA THR A 232 -3.90 11.56 10.92
C THR A 232 -2.62 11.32 11.69
N SER A 233 -1.52 10.95 11.02
CA SER A 233 -0.22 10.74 11.65
C SER A 233 0.94 10.91 10.65
N ASP A 234 2.13 11.17 11.19
CA ASP A 234 3.37 11.26 10.38
C ASP A 234 3.72 9.91 9.71
N GLU A 235 3.31 8.79 10.31
CA GLU A 235 3.53 7.45 9.75
C GLU A 235 2.61 7.19 8.55
N ASP A 236 1.31 7.51 8.68
CA ASP A 236 0.35 7.37 7.57
C ASP A 236 0.72 8.31 6.41
N ALA A 237 1.16 9.53 6.74
CA ALA A 237 1.67 10.48 5.74
C ALA A 237 2.90 9.90 5.00
N ALA A 238 3.90 9.40 5.73
CA ALA A 238 5.09 8.84 5.10
C ALA A 238 4.79 7.62 4.19
N GLU A 239 3.83 6.78 4.57
CA GLU A 239 3.38 5.66 3.76
C GLU A 239 2.72 6.14 2.45
N MET A 240 1.75 7.06 2.57
CA MET A 240 1.03 7.60 1.42
C MET A 240 1.98 8.36 0.47
N GLU A 241 2.85 9.22 0.99
CA GLU A 241 3.85 9.96 0.21
C GLU A 241 4.79 9.00 -0.54
N ALA A 242 5.21 7.89 0.08
CA ALA A 242 6.06 6.89 -0.56
C ALA A 242 5.35 6.20 -1.74
N LEU A 243 4.07 5.87 -1.59
CA LEU A 243 3.24 5.31 -2.68
C LEU A 243 3.10 6.31 -3.83
N GLU A 244 2.79 7.58 -3.52
CA GLU A 244 2.67 8.63 -4.53
C GLU A 244 3.96 8.80 -5.34
N VAL A 245 5.12 8.80 -4.67
CA VAL A 245 6.44 8.90 -5.32
C VAL A 245 6.71 7.70 -6.23
N ASP A 246 6.46 6.48 -5.77
CA ASP A 246 6.71 5.27 -6.56
C ASP A 246 5.79 5.19 -7.79
N ILE A 247 4.50 5.49 -7.61
CA ILE A 247 3.52 5.50 -8.70
C ILE A 247 3.87 6.56 -9.74
N LEU A 248 4.15 7.79 -9.32
CA LEU A 248 4.51 8.88 -10.24
C LEU A 248 5.81 8.59 -10.99
N ALA A 249 6.80 7.98 -10.32
CA ALA A 249 8.04 7.56 -10.97
C ALA A 249 7.79 6.51 -12.06
N LYS A 250 6.91 5.52 -11.82
CA LYS A 250 6.49 4.53 -12.82
C LYS A 250 5.77 5.15 -14.02
N LEU A 251 5.01 6.22 -13.78
CA LEU A 251 4.34 7.02 -14.81
C LEU A 251 5.30 7.98 -15.55
N GLY A 252 6.56 8.08 -15.13
CA GLY A 252 7.57 8.96 -15.73
C GLY A 252 7.51 10.41 -15.28
N PHE A 253 6.85 10.68 -14.16
CA PHE A 253 6.77 12.02 -13.54
C PHE A 253 7.83 12.20 -12.45
N PRO A 254 8.26 13.44 -12.18
CA PRO A 254 9.16 13.75 -11.08
C PRO A 254 8.48 13.53 -9.72
N ASN A 255 9.29 13.41 -8.67
CA ASN A 255 8.81 13.38 -7.29
C ASN A 255 8.04 14.69 -6.98
N PRO A 256 6.79 14.63 -6.50
CA PRO A 256 5.98 15.82 -6.27
C PRO A 256 6.38 16.64 -5.03
N TYR A 257 7.25 16.10 -4.17
CA TYR A 257 7.73 16.73 -2.93
C TYR A 257 9.12 17.38 -3.07
N GLN A 258 9.64 17.49 -4.29
CA GLN A 258 10.95 18.08 -4.62
C GLN A 258 10.85 19.39 -5.39
#